data_AF-A0A552B926-F1
#
_entry.id   AF-A0A552B926-F1
#
_cell.length_a   1.000
_cell.length_b   1.000
_cell.length_c   1.000
_cell.angle_alpha   90.00
_cell.angle_beta   90.00
_cell.angle_gamma   90.00
#
_symmetry.space_group_name_H-M   'P 1'
#
loop_
_entity.id
_entity.type
_entity.pdbx_description
1 polymer ?
#
loop_
_entity_poly.entity_id
_entity_poly.type
_entity_poly.pdbx_seq_one_letter_code
_entity_poly.pdbx_strand_id
1 'polypeptide(L)'
;MDSKHSEESSEVVHAYLYYLQEMSRKISLRTGMENTLYGKTKKSPHYYRPFEDADVDSQYLRDVRNYLEKESDRQLFLGNGLIAGSFKKKQVKKYVAAPLIYFLVKTDLDENGRSLTYSIELDSVSLNYDLITLVLEQDLDEEEDEGMGFQSAGVDANKLEVLEDIENSLEDILRHESVKLTTNSLADQTFRRIHEKIPEFNQIHPSTEDFTLQKLEKLGTVELTFYNHRFFYVASSPGQLSTYTALRKLISEVS
;
A
#
# COMPACT_ATOMS: atom_id res chain seq x y z
N MET A 1 32.19 -32.36 -9.41
CA MET A 1 32.68 -31.17 -8.67
C MET A 1 31.70 -30.01 -8.85
N ASP A 2 30.45 -30.28 -9.23
CA ASP A 2 29.56 -29.29 -9.84
C ASP A 2 28.41 -28.81 -8.93
N SER A 3 28.18 -29.44 -7.77
CA SER A 3 27.08 -29.00 -6.88
C SER A 3 27.42 -27.72 -6.11
N LYS A 4 28.69 -27.54 -5.67
CA LYS A 4 29.12 -26.35 -4.93
C LYS A 4 29.11 -25.07 -5.76
N HIS A 5 29.50 -25.15 -7.03
CA HIS A 5 29.44 -23.99 -7.94
C HIS A 5 28.02 -23.64 -8.40
N SER A 6 27.13 -24.64 -8.43
CA SER A 6 25.69 -24.44 -8.64
C SER A 6 25.04 -23.74 -7.44
N GLU A 7 25.37 -24.14 -6.22
CA GLU A 7 24.87 -23.52 -4.98
C GLU A 7 25.39 -22.09 -4.82
N GLU A 8 26.70 -21.85 -5.01
CA GLU A 8 27.28 -20.49 -4.96
C GLU A 8 26.69 -19.55 -6.03
N SER A 9 26.43 -20.06 -7.24
CA SER A 9 25.81 -19.24 -8.30
C SER A 9 24.35 -18.92 -7.98
N SER A 10 23.62 -19.84 -7.34
CA SER A 10 22.25 -19.60 -6.87
C SER A 10 22.24 -18.52 -5.80
N GLU A 11 23.12 -18.63 -4.79
CA GLU A 11 23.22 -17.65 -3.69
C GLU A 11 23.54 -16.24 -4.19
N VAL A 12 24.46 -16.11 -5.16
CA VAL A 12 24.79 -14.80 -5.76
C VAL A 12 23.63 -14.23 -6.57
N VAL A 13 22.89 -15.07 -7.30
CA VAL A 13 21.68 -14.65 -8.03
C VAL A 13 20.59 -14.21 -7.06
N HIS A 14 20.34 -14.94 -5.97
CA HIS A 14 19.41 -14.53 -4.92
C HIS A 14 19.80 -13.19 -4.31
N ALA A 15 21.06 -13.03 -3.88
CA ALA A 15 21.54 -11.79 -3.30
C ALA A 15 21.38 -10.60 -4.26
N TYR A 16 21.61 -10.81 -5.56
CA TYR A 16 21.42 -9.78 -6.58
C TYR A 16 19.94 -9.45 -6.82
N LEU A 17 19.06 -10.45 -6.82
CA LEU A 17 17.62 -10.21 -6.94
C LEU A 17 17.05 -9.48 -5.72
N TYR A 18 17.46 -9.85 -4.50
CA TYR A 18 17.12 -9.12 -3.27
C TYR A 18 17.64 -7.68 -3.31
N TYR A 19 18.86 -7.47 -3.80
CA TYR A 19 19.41 -6.12 -4.00
C TYR A 19 18.58 -5.30 -4.99
N LEU A 20 18.20 -5.88 -6.13
CA LEU A 20 17.35 -5.20 -7.12
C LEU A 20 15.95 -4.92 -6.57
N GLN A 21 15.38 -5.84 -5.78
CA GLN A 21 14.13 -5.65 -5.06
C GLN A 21 14.25 -4.46 -4.09
N GLU A 22 15.32 -4.40 -3.29
CA GLU A 22 15.55 -3.32 -2.34
C GLU A 22 15.75 -1.97 -3.03
N MET A 23 16.46 -1.95 -4.16
CA MET A 23 16.61 -0.75 -5.00
C MET A 23 15.29 -0.32 -5.63
N SER A 24 14.47 -1.26 -6.11
CA SER A 24 13.15 -0.95 -6.65
C SER A 24 12.21 -0.40 -5.57
N ARG A 25 12.26 -0.95 -4.35
CA ARG A 25 11.53 -0.45 -3.17
C ARG A 25 11.89 1.00 -2.85
N LYS A 26 13.19 1.33 -2.84
CA LYS A 26 13.68 2.70 -2.59
C LYS A 26 13.22 3.72 -3.64
N ILE A 27 12.88 3.28 -4.86
CA ILE A 27 12.42 4.18 -5.92
C ILE A 27 10.88 4.28 -5.94
N SER A 28 10.15 3.25 -5.50
CA SER A 28 8.69 3.27 -5.31
C SER A 28 8.18 4.29 -4.28
N LEU A 29 9.07 4.95 -3.54
CA LEU A 29 8.79 6.02 -2.56
C LEU A 29 8.33 7.38 -3.16
N ARG A 30 7.92 7.42 -4.42
CA ARG A 30 7.65 8.66 -5.17
C ARG A 30 6.39 8.60 -6.04
N THR A 31 5.34 7.93 -5.56
CA THR A 31 4.25 7.50 -6.46
C THR A 31 2.92 8.24 -6.29
N GLY A 32 2.80 9.06 -5.24
CA GLY A 32 1.61 9.88 -5.02
C GLY A 32 0.45 9.10 -4.41
N MET A 33 0.69 7.88 -3.88
CA MET A 33 -0.34 7.03 -3.27
C MET A 33 -0.74 7.45 -1.85
N GLU A 34 -0.16 8.52 -1.31
CA GLU A 34 -0.51 9.09 -0.01
C GLU A 34 -1.84 9.87 0.00
N ASN A 35 -2.41 10.16 -1.18
CA ASN A 35 -3.64 10.94 -1.34
C ASN A 35 -4.60 10.35 -2.39
N THR A 36 -4.81 9.04 -2.34
CA THR A 36 -5.66 8.33 -3.31
C THR A 36 -7.13 8.75 -3.23
N LEU A 37 -7.61 9.15 -2.06
CA LEU A 37 -8.99 9.62 -1.87
C LEU A 37 -9.12 11.13 -1.67
N TYR A 38 -8.00 11.86 -1.57
CA TYR A 38 -7.98 13.30 -1.30
C TYR A 38 -7.40 14.08 -2.48
N GLY A 39 -8.26 14.66 -3.30
CA GLY A 39 -7.89 15.52 -4.42
C GLY A 39 -8.86 16.68 -4.58
N LYS A 40 -8.34 17.90 -4.73
CA LYS A 40 -9.09 19.16 -4.90
C LYS A 40 -9.95 19.25 -6.18
N THR A 41 -10.19 18.14 -6.88
CA THR A 41 -11.18 18.08 -7.95
C THR A 41 -12.55 17.83 -7.32
N LYS A 42 -13.46 18.79 -7.43
CA LYS A 42 -14.83 18.80 -6.86
C LYS A 42 -15.76 17.65 -7.31
N LYS A 43 -15.24 16.59 -7.91
CA LYS A 43 -15.97 15.39 -8.31
C LYS A 43 -15.31 14.23 -7.57
N SER A 44 -16.12 13.42 -6.89
CA SER A 44 -15.75 12.21 -6.14
C SER A 44 -14.42 11.58 -6.55
N PRO A 45 -13.57 11.10 -5.61
CA PRO A 45 -12.35 10.37 -5.97
C PRO A 45 -12.70 9.35 -7.06
N HIS A 46 -12.14 9.56 -8.25
CA HIS A 46 -12.56 8.88 -9.47
C HIS A 46 -12.46 7.38 -9.21
N TYR A 47 -13.59 6.66 -9.33
CA TYR A 47 -13.67 5.21 -9.16
C TYR A 47 -13.48 4.69 -7.72
N TYR A 48 -13.67 5.50 -6.68
CA TYR A 48 -13.82 4.97 -5.32
C TYR A 48 -15.07 4.10 -5.21
N ARG A 49 -14.92 2.90 -4.62
CA ARG A 49 -16.06 2.06 -4.24
C ARG A 49 -15.72 1.30 -2.95
N PRO A 50 -16.55 1.35 -1.88
CA PRO A 50 -16.38 0.46 -0.74
C PRO A 50 -16.41 -0.99 -1.20
N PHE A 51 -15.47 -1.79 -0.70
CA PHE A 51 -15.39 -3.20 -1.00
C PHE A 51 -16.02 -3.99 0.14
N GLU A 52 -17.25 -4.45 -0.10
CA GLU A 52 -17.91 -5.47 0.69
C GLU A 52 -17.93 -6.73 -0.19
N ASP A 53 -17.73 -7.92 0.38
CA ASP A 53 -17.57 -9.17 -0.38
C ASP A 53 -18.82 -9.58 -1.21
N ALA A 54 -19.86 -8.74 -1.24
CA ALA A 54 -21.07 -8.87 -2.04
C ALA A 54 -21.14 -7.83 -3.17
N ASP A 55 -21.17 -8.33 -4.41
CA ASP A 55 -21.58 -7.65 -5.65
C ASP A 55 -20.91 -6.30 -5.98
N VAL A 56 -19.70 -6.41 -6.55
CA VAL A 56 -19.14 -5.35 -7.39
C VAL A 56 -19.99 -5.24 -8.66
N ASP A 57 -20.65 -4.10 -8.83
CA ASP A 57 -21.52 -3.85 -9.98
C ASP A 57 -20.74 -3.91 -11.30
N SER A 58 -21.27 -4.66 -12.26
CA SER A 58 -20.77 -4.72 -13.63
C SER A 58 -20.63 -3.36 -14.31
N GLN A 59 -21.49 -2.39 -13.96
CA GLN A 59 -21.41 -1.03 -14.49
C GLN A 59 -20.16 -0.31 -13.98
N TYR A 60 -19.85 -0.45 -12.69
CA TYR A 60 -18.62 0.09 -12.10
C TYR A 60 -17.37 -0.48 -12.81
N LEU A 61 -17.32 -1.80 -13.02
CA LEU A 61 -16.20 -2.43 -13.72
C LEU A 61 -16.08 -1.96 -15.17
N ARG A 62 -17.20 -1.72 -15.87
CA ARG A 62 -17.19 -1.12 -17.21
C ARG A 62 -16.60 0.28 -17.19
N ASP A 63 -17.03 1.11 -16.25
CA ASP A 63 -16.58 2.49 -16.17
C ASP A 63 -15.08 2.57 -15.84
N VAL A 64 -14.60 1.71 -14.95
CA VAL A 64 -13.16 1.55 -14.67
C VAL A 64 -12.41 1.09 -15.91
N ARG A 65 -12.84 0.01 -16.56
CA ARG A 65 -12.16 -0.52 -17.75
C ARG A 65 -12.05 0.52 -18.86
N ASN A 66 -13.16 1.21 -19.17
CA ASN A 66 -13.18 2.26 -20.19
C ASN A 66 -12.24 3.42 -19.87
N TYR A 67 -11.95 3.66 -18.59
CA TYR A 67 -10.98 4.66 -18.16
C TYR A 67 -9.55 4.16 -18.27
N LEU A 68 -9.27 2.95 -17.80
CA LEU A 68 -7.95 2.33 -17.89
C LEU A 68 -7.49 2.11 -19.34
N GLU A 69 -8.42 1.86 -20.26
CA GLU A 69 -8.14 1.80 -21.71
C GLU A 69 -7.68 3.15 -22.30
N LYS A 70 -8.02 4.28 -21.66
CA LYS A 70 -7.62 5.64 -22.08
C LYS A 70 -6.37 6.14 -21.36
N GLU A 71 -6.21 5.75 -20.09
CA GLU A 71 -5.14 6.19 -19.21
C GLU A 71 -4.22 4.99 -18.89
N SER A 72 -3.30 4.70 -19.82
CA SER A 72 -2.46 3.49 -19.77
C SER A 72 -1.49 3.43 -18.59
N ASP A 73 -1.28 4.54 -17.88
CA ASP A 73 -0.44 4.64 -16.68
C ASP A 73 -1.21 4.38 -15.38
N ARG A 74 -2.54 4.17 -15.46
CA ARG A 74 -3.40 3.92 -14.31
C ARG A 74 -3.71 2.43 -14.18
N GLN A 75 -3.93 2.00 -12.94
CA GLN A 75 -4.38 0.64 -12.62
C GLN A 75 -5.45 0.68 -11.53
N LEU A 76 -6.28 -0.36 -11.48
CA LEU A 76 -7.26 -0.58 -10.41
C LEU A 76 -6.56 -1.29 -9.24
N PHE A 77 -6.81 -0.77 -8.05
CA PHE A 77 -6.27 -1.32 -6.81
C PHE A 77 -7.39 -1.60 -5.81
N LEU A 78 -7.18 -2.61 -4.98
CA LEU A 78 -7.94 -2.84 -3.75
C LEU A 78 -7.09 -2.35 -2.58
N GLY A 79 -7.55 -1.31 -1.91
CA GLY A 79 -6.98 -0.84 -0.66
C GLY A 79 -7.57 -1.60 0.53
N ASN A 80 -6.72 -1.96 1.49
CA ASN A 80 -7.11 -2.63 2.73
C ASN A 80 -6.50 -1.88 3.94
N GLY A 81 -7.38 -1.38 4.81
CA GLY A 81 -7.05 -0.44 5.88
C GLY A 81 -6.85 0.95 5.32
N LEU A 82 -7.63 1.93 5.77
CA LEU A 82 -7.53 3.32 5.35
C LEU A 82 -6.93 4.16 6.47
N ILE A 83 -5.84 4.88 6.19
CA ILE A 83 -5.36 5.95 7.07
C ILE A 83 -5.84 7.27 6.46
N ALA A 84 -6.63 8.00 7.24
CA ALA A 84 -7.18 9.27 6.81
C ALA A 84 -7.17 10.30 7.94
N GLY A 85 -6.84 11.53 7.61
CA GLY A 85 -6.86 12.65 8.54
C GLY A 85 -5.92 13.76 8.12
N SER A 86 -5.50 14.53 9.09
CA SER A 86 -4.50 15.56 8.90
C SER A 86 -3.43 15.53 9.98
N PHE A 87 -2.23 15.96 9.61
CA PHE A 87 -1.09 16.08 10.51
C PHE A 87 -0.28 17.33 10.15
N LYS A 88 0.65 17.73 11.01
CA LYS A 88 1.55 18.87 10.75
C LYS A 88 2.93 18.36 10.37
N LYS A 89 3.49 18.91 9.30
CA LYS A 89 4.89 18.71 8.90
C LYS A 89 5.52 20.06 8.66
N LYS A 90 6.58 20.40 9.38
CA LYS A 90 7.31 21.68 9.22
C LYS A 90 6.37 22.88 9.19
N GLN A 91 5.44 22.95 10.15
CA GLN A 91 4.41 24.00 10.27
C GLN A 91 3.33 24.01 9.14
N VAL A 92 3.38 23.08 8.18
CA VAL A 92 2.39 22.95 7.11
C VAL A 92 1.44 21.80 7.41
N LYS A 93 0.13 22.09 7.38
CA LYS A 93 -0.90 21.07 7.50
C LYS A 93 -0.93 20.19 6.24
N LYS A 94 -0.73 18.90 6.42
CA LYS A 94 -0.86 17.88 5.39
C LYS A 94 -2.12 17.08 5.62
N TYR A 95 -2.65 16.55 4.52
CA TYR A 95 -3.84 15.71 4.49
C TYR A 95 -3.44 14.38 3.89
N VAL A 96 -4.06 13.33 4.41
CA VAL A 96 -3.84 11.96 3.97
C VAL A 96 -5.18 11.29 3.86
N ALA A 97 -5.35 10.52 2.80
CA ALA A 97 -6.42 9.53 2.69
C ALA A 97 -5.92 8.45 1.74
N ALA A 98 -5.32 7.41 2.31
CA ALA A 98 -4.58 6.40 1.59
C ALA A 98 -4.67 5.03 2.25
N PRO A 99 -4.62 3.94 1.47
CA PRO A 99 -4.64 2.61 2.05
C PRO A 99 -3.29 2.27 2.72
N LEU A 100 -3.32 1.47 3.79
CA LEU A 100 -2.12 0.93 4.42
C LEU A 100 -1.52 -0.21 3.58
N ILE A 101 -2.39 -1.12 3.12
CA ILE A 101 -2.05 -2.25 2.26
C ILE A 101 -2.82 -2.09 0.95
N TYR A 102 -2.23 -2.45 -0.18
CA TYR A 102 -2.96 -2.52 -1.44
C TYR A 102 -2.63 -3.78 -2.23
N PHE A 103 -3.54 -4.11 -3.15
CA PHE A 103 -3.44 -5.20 -4.11
C PHE A 103 -3.78 -4.66 -5.49
N LEU A 104 -3.09 -5.17 -6.52
CA LEU A 104 -3.47 -4.99 -7.90
C LEU A 104 -4.74 -5.78 -8.21
N VAL A 105 -5.65 -5.17 -8.96
CA VAL A 105 -6.90 -5.79 -9.38
C VAL A 105 -6.95 -5.79 -10.90
N LYS A 106 -7.09 -6.97 -11.47
CA LYS A 106 -7.34 -7.14 -12.90
C LYS A 106 -8.83 -7.15 -13.17
N THR A 107 -9.23 -6.50 -14.26
CA THR A 107 -10.59 -6.55 -14.77
C THR A 107 -10.58 -7.28 -16.11
N ASP A 108 -11.29 -8.39 -16.18
CA ASP A 108 -11.38 -9.24 -17.38
C ASP A 108 -12.84 -9.51 -17.74
N LEU A 109 -13.07 -10.09 -18.92
CA LEU A 109 -14.36 -10.68 -19.22
C LEU A 109 -14.45 -12.06 -18.57
N ASP A 110 -15.64 -12.45 -18.16
CA ASP A 110 -15.93 -13.82 -17.74
C ASP A 110 -15.61 -14.82 -18.87
N GLU A 111 -15.54 -16.10 -18.53
CA GLU A 111 -15.22 -17.19 -19.48
C GLU A 111 -16.15 -17.21 -20.71
N ASN A 112 -17.35 -16.62 -20.59
CA ASN A 112 -18.33 -16.53 -21.67
C ASN A 112 -18.26 -15.23 -22.50
N GLY A 113 -17.41 -14.26 -22.11
CA GLY A 113 -17.28 -12.97 -22.78
C GLY A 113 -18.47 -12.02 -22.60
N ARG A 114 -19.35 -12.28 -21.63
CA ARG A 114 -20.64 -11.59 -21.43
C ARG A 114 -20.63 -10.57 -20.31
N SER A 115 -19.92 -10.83 -19.22
CA SER A 115 -19.85 -9.95 -18.04
C SER A 115 -18.41 -9.58 -17.71
N LEU A 116 -18.20 -8.38 -17.17
CA LEU A 116 -16.90 -8.03 -16.58
C LEU A 116 -16.82 -8.63 -15.19
N THR A 117 -15.68 -9.24 -14.91
CA THR A 117 -15.30 -9.76 -13.60
C THR A 117 -14.01 -9.06 -13.17
N TYR A 118 -13.68 -9.23 -11.89
CA TYR A 118 -12.40 -8.78 -11.36
C TYR A 118 -11.69 -9.96 -10.69
N SER A 119 -10.36 -9.93 -10.72
CA SER A 119 -9.51 -10.82 -9.94
C SER A 119 -8.51 -10.00 -9.14
N ILE A 120 -8.41 -10.28 -7.85
CA ILE A 120 -7.42 -9.66 -6.96
C ILE A 120 -6.14 -10.48 -7.11
N GLU A 121 -5.05 -9.85 -7.50
CA GLU A 121 -3.74 -10.50 -7.53
C GLU A 121 -3.18 -10.54 -6.11
N LEU A 122 -3.42 -11.63 -5.37
CA LEU A 122 -2.97 -11.75 -3.97
C LEU A 122 -1.44 -11.60 -3.83
N ASP A 123 -0.68 -12.10 -4.81
CA ASP A 123 0.79 -11.99 -4.87
C ASP A 123 1.30 -10.56 -5.14
N SER A 124 0.40 -9.60 -5.37
CA SER A 124 0.75 -8.18 -5.52
C SER A 124 0.62 -7.39 -4.22
N VAL A 125 0.34 -8.07 -3.10
CA VAL A 125 0.23 -7.44 -1.79
C VAL A 125 1.46 -6.59 -1.49
N SER A 126 1.24 -5.33 -1.10
CA SER A 126 2.32 -4.46 -0.66
C SER A 126 1.83 -3.40 0.31
N LEU A 127 2.75 -2.95 1.16
CA LEU A 127 2.54 -1.80 2.01
C LEU A 127 2.63 -0.51 1.20
N ASN A 128 1.84 0.49 1.58
CA ASN A 128 1.92 1.82 1.00
C ASN A 128 3.11 2.60 1.56
N TYR A 129 4.28 2.43 0.94
CA TYR A 129 5.52 3.07 1.36
C TYR A 129 5.50 4.60 1.23
N ASP A 130 4.71 5.17 0.31
CA ASP A 130 4.49 6.63 0.25
C ASP A 130 3.83 7.13 1.54
N LEU A 131 2.76 6.45 1.97
CA LEU A 131 2.08 6.75 3.22
C LEU A 131 2.99 6.54 4.43
N ILE A 132 3.69 5.40 4.49
CA ILE A 132 4.58 5.07 5.62
C ILE A 132 5.66 6.12 5.75
N THR A 133 6.34 6.47 4.66
CA THR A 133 7.41 7.46 4.67
C THR A 133 6.89 8.84 5.04
N LEU A 134 5.68 9.18 4.58
CA LEU A 134 5.04 10.43 4.97
C LEU A 134 4.79 10.52 6.48
N VAL A 135 4.43 9.41 7.14
CA VAL A 135 4.25 9.31 8.59
C VAL A 135 5.59 9.34 9.33
N LEU A 136 6.62 8.68 8.79
CA LEU A 136 7.96 8.63 9.38
C LEU A 136 8.70 9.97 9.33
N GLU A 137 8.49 10.76 8.28
CA GLU A 137 9.14 12.07 8.09
C GLU A 137 8.42 13.22 8.83
N GLN A 138 7.53 12.91 9.78
CA GLN A 138 6.89 13.93 10.59
C GLN A 138 7.82 14.41 11.70
N ASP A 139 7.83 15.72 11.93
CA ASP A 139 8.47 16.29 13.11
C ASP A 139 7.60 15.86 14.30
N LEU A 140 7.97 14.78 14.99
CA LEU A 140 7.49 14.55 16.36
C LEU A 140 7.97 15.75 17.15
N ASP A 141 7.07 16.46 17.84
CA ASP A 141 7.39 17.72 18.55
C ASP A 141 8.71 17.59 19.31
N GLU A 142 9.80 18.08 18.69
CA GLU A 142 11.07 18.31 19.35
C GLU A 142 10.83 19.51 20.26
N GLU A 143 10.49 19.24 21.52
CA GLU A 143 10.71 20.21 22.57
C GLU A 143 12.19 20.63 22.52
N GLU A 144 12.43 21.83 21.98
CA GLU A 144 13.64 22.65 22.09
C GLU A 144 14.93 21.89 22.45
N ASP A 145 15.61 21.32 21.46
CA ASP A 145 17.06 21.12 21.57
C ASP A 145 17.76 21.78 20.39
N GLU A 146 18.13 23.05 20.59
CA GLU A 146 19.03 23.80 19.71
C GLU A 146 20.42 23.17 19.74
N GLY A 147 20.58 22.05 19.03
CA GLY A 147 21.89 21.48 18.81
C GLY A 147 21.85 20.00 18.55
N MET A 148 21.68 19.61 17.29
CA MET A 148 22.48 18.58 16.61
C MET A 148 22.08 18.50 15.14
N GLY A 149 23.07 18.31 14.28
CA GLY A 149 22.98 18.54 12.85
C GLY A 149 21.95 17.68 12.12
N PHE A 150 21.55 18.19 10.94
CA PHE A 150 20.84 17.51 9.86
C PHE A 150 21.11 15.99 9.85
N GLN A 151 20.25 15.21 10.50
CA GLN A 151 20.13 13.80 10.18
C GLN A 151 19.32 13.73 8.89
N SER A 152 19.98 13.26 7.83
CA SER A 152 19.35 13.01 6.54
C SER A 152 18.09 12.17 6.73
N ALA A 153 16.99 12.62 6.14
CA ALA A 153 15.68 11.96 6.04
C ALA A 153 15.78 10.58 5.35
N GLY A 154 16.33 9.60 6.07
CA GLY A 154 16.34 8.19 5.70
C GLY A 154 15.52 7.43 6.73
N VAL A 155 14.68 6.50 6.26
CA VAL A 155 14.03 5.54 7.15
C VAL A 155 15.14 4.72 7.83
N ASP A 156 15.14 4.68 9.16
CA ASP A 156 16.07 3.87 9.96
C ASP A 156 16.06 2.41 9.46
N ALA A 157 17.25 1.81 9.34
CA ALA A 157 17.41 0.44 8.87
C ALA A 157 16.59 -0.57 9.69
N ASN A 158 16.49 -0.35 11.01
CA ASN A 158 15.67 -1.19 11.88
C ASN A 158 14.17 -1.12 11.51
N LYS A 159 13.68 0.06 11.10
CA LYS A 159 12.29 0.24 10.67
C LYS A 159 12.03 -0.42 9.32
N LEU A 160 13.01 -0.37 8.41
CA LEU A 160 12.92 -1.05 7.12
C LEU A 160 12.84 -2.57 7.28
N GLU A 161 13.62 -3.15 8.20
CA GLU A 161 13.58 -4.59 8.53
C GLU A 161 12.21 -4.98 9.09
N VAL A 162 11.65 -4.16 10.00
CA VAL A 162 10.29 -4.39 10.53
C VAL A 162 9.23 -4.38 9.42
N LEU A 163 9.31 -3.46 8.47
CA LEU A 163 8.35 -3.37 7.35
C LEU A 163 8.48 -4.57 6.40
N GLU A 164 9.71 -5.04 6.17
CA GLU A 164 10.00 -6.21 5.35
C GLU A 164 9.48 -7.51 6.00
N ASP A 165 9.71 -7.70 7.30
CA ASP A 165 9.14 -8.80 8.07
C ASP A 165 7.62 -8.85 7.98
N ILE A 166 6.97 -7.67 7.99
CA ILE A 166 5.52 -7.54 7.87
C ILE A 166 5.08 -7.92 6.45
N GLU A 167 5.75 -7.44 5.40
CA GLU A 167 5.43 -7.80 4.02
C GLU A 167 5.63 -9.29 3.72
N ASN A 168 6.68 -9.91 4.26
CA ASN A 168 6.92 -11.35 4.13
C ASN A 168 5.82 -12.14 4.85
N SER A 169 5.46 -11.73 6.08
CA SER A 169 4.33 -12.35 6.81
C SER A 169 3.01 -12.24 6.05
N LEU A 170 2.75 -11.11 5.38
CA LEU A 170 1.55 -10.91 4.57
C LEU A 170 1.49 -11.88 3.40
N GLU A 171 2.61 -12.11 2.71
CA GLU A 171 2.68 -13.09 1.62
C GLU A 171 2.44 -14.51 2.11
N ASP A 172 3.09 -14.91 3.21
CA ASP A 172 2.96 -16.26 3.75
C ASP A 172 1.51 -16.58 4.14
N ILE A 173 0.82 -15.62 4.76
CA ILE A 173 -0.61 -15.70 5.10
C ILE A 173 -1.44 -15.95 3.84
N LEU A 174 -1.21 -15.16 2.78
CA LEU A 174 -2.00 -15.23 1.54
C LEU A 174 -1.71 -16.50 0.71
N ARG A 175 -0.51 -17.08 0.84
CA ARG A 175 -0.14 -18.34 0.19
C ARG A 175 -0.77 -19.56 0.86
N HIS A 176 -0.86 -19.54 2.19
CA HIS A 176 -1.27 -20.72 2.96
C HIS A 176 -2.75 -20.73 3.34
N GLU A 177 -3.41 -19.59 3.39
CA GLU A 177 -4.80 -19.52 3.80
C GLU A 177 -5.73 -19.27 2.60
N SER A 178 -6.63 -20.22 2.33
CA SER A 178 -7.55 -20.18 1.19
C SER A 178 -8.50 -18.97 1.26
N VAL A 179 -8.22 -17.92 0.47
CA VAL A 179 -9.10 -16.83 -0.07
C VAL A 179 -9.96 -16.02 0.93
N LYS A 180 -10.19 -16.50 2.16
CA LYS A 180 -11.07 -15.92 3.17
C LYS A 180 -10.36 -14.92 4.09
N LEU A 181 -9.09 -14.59 3.84
CA LEU A 181 -8.33 -13.61 4.65
C LEU A 181 -8.04 -12.28 3.96
N THR A 182 -8.71 -12.00 2.85
CA THR A 182 -9.04 -10.63 2.47
C THR A 182 -10.01 -9.95 3.45
N THR A 183 -10.35 -10.62 4.57
CA THR A 183 -11.16 -10.12 5.67
C THR A 183 -10.57 -8.87 6.32
N ASN A 184 -11.47 -8.07 6.91
CA ASN A 184 -11.19 -6.89 7.73
C ASN A 184 -10.02 -7.11 8.73
N SER A 185 -9.75 -8.33 9.20
CA SER A 185 -8.68 -8.58 10.18
C SER A 185 -7.25 -8.35 9.66
N LEU A 186 -6.99 -8.44 8.35
CA LEU A 186 -5.62 -8.34 7.82
C LEU A 186 -5.01 -6.94 8.06
N ALA A 187 -5.77 -5.90 7.72
CA ALA A 187 -5.34 -4.53 7.91
C ALA A 187 -5.17 -4.18 9.39
N ASP A 188 -6.09 -4.63 10.26
CA ASP A 188 -5.99 -4.41 11.70
C ASP A 188 -4.72 -5.02 12.29
N GLN A 189 -4.41 -6.27 11.95
CA GLN A 189 -3.23 -6.96 12.45
C GLN A 189 -1.94 -6.28 11.96
N THR A 190 -1.90 -5.92 10.68
CA THR A 190 -0.76 -5.21 10.09
C THR A 190 -0.57 -3.86 10.77
N PHE A 191 -1.65 -3.08 10.92
CA PHE A 191 -1.61 -1.79 11.57
C PHE A 191 -1.11 -1.90 13.01
N ARG A 192 -1.60 -2.87 13.80
CA ARG A 192 -1.12 -3.09 15.17
C ARG A 192 0.36 -3.42 15.23
N ARG A 193 0.86 -4.31 14.34
CA ARG A 193 2.29 -4.64 14.28
C ARG A 193 3.15 -3.42 13.96
N ILE A 194 2.71 -2.58 13.03
CA ILE A 194 3.41 -1.33 12.70
C ILE A 194 3.35 -0.37 13.89
N HIS A 195 2.16 -0.14 14.46
CA HIS A 195 1.94 0.76 15.58
C HIS A 195 2.72 0.36 16.84
N GLU A 196 2.91 -0.94 17.10
CA GLU A 196 3.69 -1.45 18.24
C GLU A 196 5.20 -1.30 18.03
N LYS A 197 5.68 -1.45 16.78
CA LYS A 197 7.12 -1.50 16.47
C LYS A 197 7.69 -0.17 15.96
N ILE A 198 6.86 0.73 15.44
CA ILE A 198 7.27 2.01 14.84
C ILE A 198 6.62 3.16 15.63
N PRO A 199 7.37 3.85 16.50
CA PRO A 199 6.83 4.87 17.40
C PRO A 199 6.09 6.01 16.70
N GLU A 200 6.50 6.39 15.49
CA GLU A 200 5.85 7.44 14.70
C GLU A 200 4.39 7.11 14.34
N PHE A 201 4.01 5.83 14.37
CA PHE A 201 2.63 5.40 14.11
C PHE A 201 1.71 5.55 15.33
N ASN A 202 2.24 5.84 16.52
CA ASN A 202 1.41 6.05 17.73
C ASN A 202 0.45 7.24 17.64
N GLN A 203 0.73 8.19 16.74
CA GLN A 203 -0.16 9.32 16.46
C GLN A 203 -1.41 8.93 15.66
N ILE A 204 -1.43 7.71 15.10
CA ILE A 204 -2.54 7.25 14.28
C ILE A 204 -3.53 6.54 15.19
N HIS A 205 -4.69 7.14 15.39
CA HIS A 205 -5.69 6.58 16.27
C HIS A 205 -6.47 5.45 15.55
N PRO A 206 -6.52 4.23 16.10
CA PRO A 206 -7.40 3.20 15.56
C PRO A 206 -8.86 3.58 15.80
N SER A 207 -9.66 3.61 14.75
CA SER A 207 -11.10 3.81 14.84
C SER A 207 -11.83 2.48 14.97
N THR A 208 -12.87 2.47 15.81
CA THR A 208 -13.85 1.37 15.87
C THR A 208 -15.06 1.63 14.99
N GLU A 209 -15.14 2.79 14.34
CA GLU A 209 -16.25 3.16 13.47
C GLU A 209 -15.94 2.82 12.01
N ASP A 210 -16.98 2.45 11.26
CA ASP A 210 -16.88 2.31 9.82
C ASP A 210 -16.56 3.64 9.14
N PHE A 211 -15.79 3.56 8.07
CA PHE A 211 -15.47 4.72 7.26
C PHE A 211 -16.61 5.04 6.30
N THR A 212 -16.91 6.34 6.13
CA THR A 212 -17.83 6.83 5.11
C THR A 212 -17.18 7.99 4.35
N LEU A 213 -17.49 8.15 3.06
CA LEU A 213 -16.93 9.22 2.23
C LEU A 213 -17.15 10.63 2.80
N GLN A 214 -18.24 10.84 3.56
CA GLN A 214 -18.52 12.11 4.22
C GLN A 214 -17.45 12.48 5.25
N LYS A 215 -16.73 11.49 5.81
CA LYS A 215 -15.58 11.73 6.70
C LYS A 215 -14.41 12.40 5.94
N LEU A 216 -14.31 12.24 4.61
CA LEU A 216 -13.28 12.93 3.81
C LEU A 216 -13.46 14.46 3.81
N GLU A 217 -14.69 14.94 3.88
CA GLU A 217 -14.98 16.40 3.94
C GLU A 217 -14.45 17.02 5.25
N LYS A 218 -14.30 16.18 6.28
CA LYS A 218 -13.85 16.57 7.63
C LYS A 218 -12.36 16.31 7.87
N LEU A 219 -11.57 15.89 6.87
CA LEU A 219 -10.14 15.59 7.07
C LEU A 219 -9.35 16.76 7.66
N GLY A 220 -9.78 18.00 7.41
CA GLY A 220 -9.18 19.19 8.02
C GLY A 220 -9.46 19.42 9.49
N THR A 221 -10.31 18.62 10.10
CA THR A 221 -10.65 18.70 11.53
C THR A 221 -10.36 17.41 12.28
N VAL A 222 -10.03 16.32 11.57
CA VAL A 222 -9.78 15.01 12.16
C VAL A 222 -8.27 14.74 12.18
N GLU A 223 -7.80 14.23 13.31
CA GLU A 223 -6.44 13.73 13.49
C GLU A 223 -6.20 12.48 12.62
N LEU A 224 -4.95 12.07 12.46
CA LEU A 224 -4.65 10.88 11.69
C LEU A 224 -5.34 9.66 12.33
N THR A 225 -6.22 9.03 11.58
CA THR A 225 -7.07 7.94 12.08
C THR A 225 -6.97 6.77 11.13
N PHE A 226 -6.80 5.58 11.69
CA PHE A 226 -6.87 4.32 10.97
C PHE A 226 -8.29 3.77 11.01
N TYR A 227 -8.83 3.45 9.83
CA TYR A 227 -10.12 2.80 9.65
C TYR A 227 -9.89 1.43 9.03
N ASN A 228 -10.52 0.41 9.58
CA ASN A 228 -10.55 -0.91 8.97
C ASN A 228 -11.51 -0.93 7.78
N HIS A 229 -11.06 -0.33 6.67
CA HIS A 229 -11.88 -0.06 5.51
C HIS A 229 -11.25 -0.64 4.25
N ARG A 230 -12.07 -1.32 3.45
CA ARG A 230 -11.67 -1.89 2.17
C ARG A 230 -12.34 -1.12 1.05
N PHE A 231 -11.60 -0.79 0.01
CA PHE A 231 -12.14 0.00 -1.09
C PHE A 231 -11.35 -0.19 -2.38
N PHE A 232 -12.05 -0.15 -3.50
CA PHE A 232 -11.40 0.03 -4.78
C PHE A 232 -11.05 1.50 -5.01
N TYR A 233 -9.94 1.73 -5.68
CA TYR A 233 -9.53 3.02 -6.18
C TYR A 233 -8.66 2.85 -7.42
N VAL A 234 -8.60 3.89 -8.25
CA VAL A 234 -7.68 3.94 -9.39
C VAL A 234 -6.56 4.90 -9.05
N ALA A 235 -5.32 4.45 -9.23
CA ALA A 235 -4.13 5.26 -9.02
C ALA A 235 -3.13 5.05 -10.16
N SER A 236 -2.12 5.91 -10.24
CA SER A 236 -1.01 5.67 -11.16
C SER A 236 -0.26 4.44 -10.71
N SER A 237 -0.07 3.51 -11.65
CA SER A 237 0.85 2.40 -11.44
C SER A 237 2.26 2.93 -11.65
N PRO A 238 3.12 2.87 -10.64
CA PRO A 238 4.52 3.20 -10.86
C PRO A 238 5.08 2.12 -11.78
N GLY A 239 5.67 2.52 -12.91
CA GLY A 239 6.33 1.56 -13.81
C GLY A 239 7.35 0.66 -13.07
N GLN A 240 7.86 1.11 -11.93
CA GLN A 240 8.84 0.41 -11.09
C GLN A 240 8.23 -0.43 -9.97
N LEU A 241 6.96 -0.23 -9.62
CA LEU A 241 6.25 -1.15 -8.71
C LEU A 241 6.02 -2.49 -9.41
N SER A 242 5.76 -2.45 -10.72
CA SER A 242 5.73 -3.66 -11.55
C SER A 242 7.08 -4.40 -11.53
N THR A 243 8.20 -3.68 -11.45
CA THR A 243 9.55 -4.25 -11.37
C THR A 243 9.82 -4.83 -9.99
N TYR A 244 9.43 -4.15 -8.90
CA TYR A 244 9.49 -4.68 -7.54
C TYR A 244 8.69 -5.97 -7.40
N THR A 245 7.42 -5.95 -7.81
CA THR A 245 6.54 -7.12 -7.76
C THR A 245 7.03 -8.25 -8.67
N ALA A 246 7.55 -7.94 -9.87
CA ALA A 246 8.11 -8.94 -10.78
C ALA A 246 9.41 -9.56 -10.23
N LEU A 247 10.30 -8.77 -9.64
CA LEU A 247 11.52 -9.25 -8.99
C LEU A 247 11.19 -10.10 -7.78
N ARG A 248 10.21 -9.69 -6.97
CA ARG A 248 9.72 -10.45 -5.82
C ARG A 248 9.11 -11.79 -6.23
N LYS A 249 8.27 -11.81 -7.27
CA LYS A 249 7.74 -13.05 -7.87
C LYS A 249 8.86 -13.96 -8.37
N LEU A 250 9.82 -13.39 -9.10
CA LEU A 250 10.97 -14.13 -9.58
C LEU A 250 11.76 -14.75 -8.43
N ILE A 251 12.10 -13.98 -7.38
CA ILE A 251 12.78 -14.49 -6.17
C ILE A 251 12.03 -15.68 -5.58
N SER A 252 10.71 -15.59 -5.45
CA SER A 252 9.92 -16.69 -4.93
C SER A 252 9.86 -17.92 -5.86
N GLU A 253 10.04 -17.75 -7.16
CA GLU A 253 10.01 -18.87 -8.13
C GLU A 253 11.38 -19.56 -8.25
N VAL A 254 12.48 -18.85 -8.01
CA VAL A 254 13.84 -19.42 -8.02
C VAL A 254 14.37 -19.84 -6.65
N SER A 255 13.67 -19.54 -5.54
CA SER A 255 14.03 -19.97 -4.17
C SER A 255 13.35 -21.28 -3.82
#